data_AF-A0A258LCR7-F1
#
_entry.id   AF-A0A258LCR7-F1
#
_cell.length_a   1.000
_cell.length_b   1.000
_cell.length_c   1.000
_cell.angle_alpha   90.00
_cell.angle_beta   90.00
_cell.angle_gamma   90.00
#
_symmetry.space_group_name_H-M   'P 1'
#
loop_
_entity.id
_entity.type
_entity.pdbx_description
1 polymer ?
#
loop_
_entity_poly.entity_id
_entity_poly.type
_entity_poly.pdbx_seq_one_letter_code
_entity_poly.pdbx_strand_id
1 'polypeptide(L)' 'MGLVRREPDPTDRRAKLVTLTPAAAPLVARITATATAARAEVLAGLSEKDIAVLRSSLEHMRDNLVRAARPLEDA' A
#
# COMPACT_ATOMS: atom_id res chain seq x y z
N MET A 1 14.58 -8.58 13.41
CA MET A 1 13.15 -8.25 13.55
C MET A 1 12.34 -9.26 12.75
N GLY A 2 11.92 -10.35 13.39
CA GLY A 2 11.20 -11.47 12.76
C GLY A 2 9.74 -11.18 12.49
N LEU A 3 9.45 -10.02 11.87
CA LEU A 3 8.09 -9.53 11.61
C LEU A 3 7.51 -10.13 10.33
N VAL A 4 8.38 -10.48 9.38
CA VAL A 4 8.01 -11.15 8.13
C VAL A 4 8.74 -12.48 8.00
N ARG A 5 8.06 -13.46 7.43
CA ARG A 5 8.63 -14.71 6.96
C ARG A 5 8.66 -14.68 5.43
N ARG A 6 9.69 -15.28 4.84
CA ARG A 6 9.84 -15.42 3.39
C ARG A 6 10.01 -16.88 3.05
N GLU A 7 9.15 -17.40 2.18
CA GLU A 7 9.18 -18.78 1.72
C GLU A 7 9.35 -18.80 0.19
N PRO A 8 10.05 -19.79 -0.39
CA PRO A 8 10.04 -19.98 -1.84
C PRO A 8 8.61 -20.14 -2.35
N ASP A 9 8.28 -19.52 -3.47
CA ASP A 9 7.01 -19.80 -4.14
C ASP A 9 7.02 -21.26 -4.64
N PRO A 10 5.93 -22.03 -4.43
CA PRO A 10 5.87 -23.44 -4.83
C PRO A 10 5.90 -23.64 -6.35
N THR A 11 5.61 -22.60 -7.13
CA THR A 11 5.50 -22.61 -8.60
C THR A 11 6.64 -21.87 -9.30
N ASP A 12 7.27 -20.87 -8.67
CA ASP A 12 8.48 -20.20 -9.17
C ASP A 12 9.54 -20.03 -8.06
N ARG A 13 10.60 -20.84 -8.11
CA ARG A 13 11.66 -20.82 -7.08
C ARG A 13 12.43 -19.48 -7.00
N ARG A 14 12.33 -18.63 -8.04
CA ARG A 14 12.91 -17.28 -8.07
C ARG A 14 12.04 -16.27 -7.31
N ALA A 15 10.75 -16.55 -7.13
CA ALA A 15 9.85 -15.73 -6.34
C ALA A 15 9.89 -16.11 -4.85
N LYS A 16 9.52 -15.15 -3.98
CA LYS A 16 9.39 -15.33 -2.54
C LYS A 16 8.01 -14.88 -2.07
N LEU A 17 7.29 -15.77 -1.41
CA LEU A 17 6.06 -15.43 -0.69
C LEU A 17 6.44 -14.75 0.62
N VAL A 18 6.04 -13.50 0.79
CA VAL A 18 6.31 -12.71 2.01
C VAL A 18 5.04 -12.66 2.83
N THR A 19 5.10 -13.20 4.05
CA THR A 19 3.96 -13.22 4.98
C THR A 19 4.32 -12.55 6.30
N LEU A 20 3.34 -11.90 6.92
CA LEU A 20 3.49 -11.38 8.27
C LEU A 20 3.54 -12.55 9.26
N THR A 21 4.45 -12.45 10.22
CA THR A 21 4.47 -13.36 11.38
C THR A 21 3.50 -12.86 12.45
N PRO A 22 3.11 -13.72 13.41
CA PRO A 22 2.33 -13.28 14.58
C PRO A 22 2.98 -12.13 15.36
N ALA A 23 4.32 -12.04 15.36
CA ALA A 23 5.06 -10.97 16.03
C ALA A 23 4.81 -9.58 15.41
N ALA A 24 4.33 -9.51 14.16
CA ALA A 24 3.98 -8.25 13.51
C ALA A 24 2.61 -7.71 13.90
N ALA A 25 1.69 -8.54 14.41
CA ALA A 25 0.33 -8.15 14.75
C ALA A 25 0.23 -6.88 15.61
N PRO A 26 0.95 -6.74 16.74
CA PRO A 26 0.85 -5.54 17.58
C PRO A 26 1.37 -4.28 16.86
N LEU A 27 2.39 -4.42 16.00
CA LEU A 27 2.91 -3.29 15.24
C LEU A 27 1.94 -2.86 14.14
N VAL A 28 1.38 -3.82 13.40
CA VAL A 28 0.39 -3.55 12.35
C VAL A 28 -0.84 -2.88 12.95
N ALA A 29 -1.34 -3.35 14.10
CA ALA A 29 -2.46 -2.72 14.79
C ALA A 29 -2.20 -1.24 15.11
N ARG A 30 -1.00 -0.91 15.60
CA ARG A 30 -0.60 0.48 15.87
C ARG A 30 -0.54 1.32 14.60
N ILE A 31 0.09 0.81 13.54
CA ILE A 31 0.18 1.51 12.25
C ILE A 31 -1.22 1.78 11.69
N THR A 32 -2.08 0.77 11.69
CA THR A 32 -3.46 0.91 11.21
C THR A 32 -4.23 1.94 12.02
N ALA A 33 -4.14 1.90 13.36
CA ALA A 33 -4.83 2.88 14.22
C ALA A 33 -4.38 4.31 13.93
N THR A 34 -3.07 4.57 13.87
CA THR A 34 -2.52 5.89 13.54
C THR A 34 -2.94 6.35 12.15
N ALA A 35 -2.87 5.46 11.15
CA ALA A 35 -3.22 5.80 9.78
C ALA A 35 -4.72 6.03 9.60
N THR A 36 -5.58 5.33 10.35
CA THR A 36 -7.03 5.58 10.38
C THR A 36 -7.36 6.93 10.99
N ALA A 37 -6.74 7.26 12.14
CA ALA A 37 -6.94 8.56 12.79
C ALA A 37 -6.54 9.72 11.86
N ALA A 38 -5.35 9.63 11.24
CA ALA A 38 -4.88 10.64 10.30
C ALA A 38 -5.81 10.81 9.08
N ARG A 39 -6.34 9.71 8.52
CA ARG A 39 -7.30 9.80 7.41
C ARG A 39 -8.62 10.44 7.84
N ALA A 40 -9.12 10.11 9.03
CA ALA A 40 -10.35 10.72 9.54
C ALA A 40 -10.20 12.24 9.70
N GLU A 41 -9.05 12.70 10.19
CA GLU A 41 -8.73 14.13 10.33
C GLU A 41 -8.62 14.83 8.97
N VAL A 42 -7.84 14.28 8.04
CA VAL A 42 -7.59 14.90 6.72
C VAL A 42 -8.83 14.91 5.83
N LEU A 43 -9.72 13.93 5.98
CA LEU A 43 -10.95 13.82 5.17
C LEU A 43 -12.17 14.45 5.85
N ALA A 44 -12.00 15.07 7.02
CA ALA A 44 -13.09 15.69 7.74
C ALA A 44 -13.82 16.74 6.87
N GLY A 45 -15.15 16.63 6.80
CA GLY A 45 -16.00 17.52 6.01
C GLY A 45 -16.25 17.09 4.57
N LEU A 46 -15.61 16.02 4.09
CA LEU A 46 -15.94 15.41 2.80
C LEU A 46 -17.04 14.36 2.96
N SER A 47 -17.94 14.26 1.97
CA SER A 47 -18.89 13.15 1.92
C SER A 47 -18.19 11.86 1.47
N GLU A 48 -18.77 10.70 1.79
CA GLU A 48 -18.28 9.40 1.28
C GLU A 48 -18.20 9.36 -0.25
N LYS A 49 -19.12 10.05 -0.93
CA LYS A 49 -19.11 10.19 -2.39
C LYS A 49 -17.88 10.97 -2.87
N ASP A 50 -17.57 12.09 -2.21
CA ASP A 50 -16.41 12.92 -2.58
C ASP A 50 -15.09 12.17 -2.32
N ILE A 51 -15.01 11.43 -1.21
CA ILE A 51 -13.87 10.56 -0.90
C ILE A 51 -13.69 9.49 -1.98
N ALA A 52 -14.78 8.85 -2.42
CA ALA A 52 -14.74 7.85 -3.48
C ALA A 52 -14.26 8.45 -4.83
N VAL A 53 -14.74 9.64 -5.20
CA VAL A 53 -14.32 10.36 -6.41
C VAL A 53 -12.84 10.77 -6.35
N LEU A 54 -12.39 11.29 -5.20
CA LEU A 54 -11.00 11.64 -4.96
C LEU A 54 -10.10 10.41 -5.13
N ARG A 55 -10.45 9.29 -4.50
CA ARG A 55 -9.71 8.04 -4.61
C ARG A 55 -9.59 7.58 -6.07
N SER A 56 -10.69 7.55 -6.81
CA SER A 56 -10.69 7.17 -8.22
C SER A 56 -9.80 8.09 -9.06
N SER A 57 -9.81 9.39 -8.77
CA SER A 57 -8.96 10.37 -9.45
C SER A 57 -7.47 10.14 -9.16
N LEU A 58 -7.11 9.88 -7.91
CA LEU A 58 -5.73 9.54 -7.51
C LEU A 58 -5.25 8.22 -8.15
N GLU A 59 -6.13 7.22 -8.25
CA GLU A 59 -5.83 5.95 -8.94
C GLU A 59 -5.56 6.19 -10.43
N HIS A 60 -6.40 6.97 -11.11
CA HIS A 60 -6.16 7.34 -12.51
C HIS A 60 -4.84 8.10 -12.71
N MET A 61 -4.53 9.06 -11.82
CA MET A 61 -3.26 9.80 -11.87
C MET A 61 -2.07 8.86 -11.67
N ARG A 62 -2.12 7.96 -10.68
CA ARG A 62 -1.10 6.93 -10.48
C ARG A 62 -0.90 6.08 -11.73
N ASP A 63 -1.98 5.60 -12.34
CA ASP A 63 -1.90 4.74 -13.51
C ASP A 63 -1.34 5.50 -14.73
N ASN A 64 -1.68 6.77 -14.89
CA ASN A 64 -1.08 7.65 -15.89
C ASN A 64 0.43 7.80 -15.66
N LEU A 65 0.86 8.03 -14.42
CA LEU A 65 2.28 8.15 -14.05
C LEU A 65 3.06 6.86 -14.34
N VAL A 66 2.49 5.70 -13.99
CA VAL A 66 3.10 4.40 -14.28
C VAL A 66 3.26 4.17 -15.79
N ARG A 67 2.26 4.57 -16.59
CA ARG A 67 2.36 4.47 -18.06
C ARG A 67 3.33 5.48 -18.66
N ALA A 68 3.41 6.67 -18.09
CA ALA A 68 4.27 7.75 -18.56
C ALA A 68 5.73 7.58 -18.15
N ALA A 69 5.99 6.83 -17.06
CA ALA A 69 7.33 6.44 -16.65
C ALA A 69 7.96 5.55 -17.72
N ARG A 70 8.64 6.17 -18.70
CA ARG A 70 9.68 5.49 -19.47
C ARG A 70 10.78 5.06 -18.50
N PRO A 71 11.49 3.95 -18.78
CA PRO A 71 12.77 3.72 -18.13
C PRO A 71 13.59 5.01 -18.28
N LEU A 72 14.23 5.46 -17.20
CA LEU A 72 15.29 6.46 -17.31
C LEU A 72 16.38 5.79 -18.18
N GLU A 73 16.33 6.02 -19.49
CA GLU A 73 17.42 5.64 -20.38
C GLU A 73 18.63 6.48 -19.96
N ASP A 74 19.69 5.76 -19.61
CA ASP A 74 20.95 6.27 -19.08
C ASP A 74 21.48 7.43 -19.94
N ALA A 75 21.58 8.61 -19.33
CA ALA A 75 22.32 9.76 -19.86
C ALA A 75 23.77 9.73 -19.36
#